data_AF-A0A261QEN1-F1
#
_entry.id   AF-A0A261QEN1-F1
#
_cell.length_a   1.000
_cell.length_b   1.000
_cell.length_c   1.000
_cell.angle_alpha   90.00
_cell.angle_beta   90.00
_cell.angle_gamma   90.00
#
_symmetry.space_group_name_H-M   'P 1'
#
loop_
_entity.id
_entity.type
_entity.pdbx_description
1 polymer ?
#
loop_
_entity_poly.entity_id
_entity_poly.type
_entity_poly.pdbx_seq_one_letter_code
_entity_poly.pdbx_strand_id
1 'polypeptide(L)'
;MRVVADLKSIEKNYIEDFLEMESGYVLDFSNNTFERFIYDSINIEIYEGKGYEEYCSKANKIRQILKKEPDSKVAQLLEDLVEHKSYRDNKRAELLGEEMSEFDKKLEQEIKKIIQRMKKAEENITEVFSFS
;
A
#
# COMPACT_ATOMS: atom_id res chain seq x y z
N MET A 1 -6.56 20.16 10.80
CA MET A 1 -6.41 18.78 11.30
C MET A 1 -5.83 17.96 10.16
N ARG A 2 -4.64 17.36 10.30
CA ARG A 2 -4.15 16.45 9.26
C ARG A 2 -4.99 15.18 9.34
N VAL A 3 -5.71 14.87 8.27
CA VAL A 3 -6.36 13.56 8.11
C VAL A 3 -5.26 12.61 7.67
N VAL A 4 -4.79 11.79 8.59
CA VAL A 4 -3.87 10.68 8.31
C VAL A 4 -4.70 9.42 8.21
N ALA A 5 -4.19 8.40 7.53
CA ALA A 5 -4.92 7.16 7.34
C ALA A 5 -5.32 6.51 8.68
N ASP A 6 -6.61 6.15 8.80
CA ASP A 6 -7.15 5.54 10.02
C ASP A 6 -7.08 4.00 9.92
N LEU A 7 -5.89 3.48 10.18
CA LEU A 7 -5.57 2.06 10.17
C LEU A 7 -5.54 1.45 11.57
N LYS A 8 -6.34 0.39 11.77
CA LYS A 8 -6.29 -0.47 12.96
C LYS A 8 -4.99 -1.29 12.96
N SER A 9 -4.55 -1.71 14.15
CA SER A 9 -3.32 -2.50 14.29
C SER A 9 -3.35 -3.79 13.46
N ILE A 10 -4.49 -4.48 13.40
CA ILE A 10 -4.63 -5.70 12.60
C ILE A 10 -4.56 -5.44 11.09
N GLU A 11 -5.06 -4.31 10.62
CA GLU A 11 -4.99 -3.93 9.20
C GLU A 11 -3.54 -3.64 8.79
N LYS A 12 -2.74 -3.05 9.69
CA LYS A 12 -1.30 -2.87 9.47
C LYS A 12 -0.58 -4.20 9.35
N ASN A 13 -0.92 -5.19 10.19
CA ASN A 13 -0.34 -6.53 10.07
C ASN A 13 -0.69 -7.19 8.74
N TYR A 14 -1.96 -7.10 8.29
CA TYR A 14 -2.33 -7.62 6.98
C TYR A 14 -1.56 -6.94 5.85
N ILE A 15 -1.32 -5.62 5.93
CA ILE A 15 -0.51 -4.89 4.95
C ILE A 15 0.94 -5.38 4.97
N GLU A 16 1.54 -5.54 6.15
CA GLU A 16 2.93 -6.03 6.29
C GLU A 16 3.10 -7.43 5.70
N ASP A 17 2.17 -8.34 6.01
CA ASP A 17 2.19 -9.73 5.53
C ASP A 17 1.98 -9.78 4.01
N PHE A 18 0.99 -9.04 3.49
CA PHE A 18 0.68 -9.00 2.05
C PHE A 18 1.83 -8.43 1.21
N LEU A 19 2.56 -7.45 1.76
CA LEU A 19 3.68 -6.79 1.09
C LEU A 19 5.04 -7.46 1.37
N GLU A 20 5.06 -8.59 2.09
CA GLU A 20 6.26 -9.38 2.40
C GLU A 20 7.33 -8.55 3.15
N MET A 21 6.90 -7.72 4.10
CA MET A 21 7.71 -6.66 4.72
C MET A 21 8.59 -7.09 5.91
N GLU A 22 8.55 -8.36 6.32
CA GLU A 22 9.22 -8.89 7.52
C GLU A 22 10.72 -8.58 7.55
N SER A 23 11.40 -8.66 6.40
CA SER A 23 12.85 -8.46 6.26
C SER A 23 13.26 -7.03 5.89
N GLY A 24 12.31 -6.09 5.83
CA GLY A 24 12.56 -4.71 5.39
C GLY A 24 12.44 -4.49 3.88
N TYR A 25 12.23 -5.55 3.10
CA TYR A 25 11.91 -5.47 1.67
C TYR A 25 10.41 -5.22 1.46
N VAL A 26 10.03 -4.96 0.21
CA VAL A 26 8.62 -4.82 -0.21
C VAL A 26 8.54 -5.54 -1.54
N LEU A 27 7.82 -6.67 -1.57
CA LEU A 27 7.70 -7.54 -2.74
C LEU A 27 9.05 -7.76 -3.45
N ASP A 28 9.07 -7.66 -4.79
CA ASP A 28 10.24 -7.83 -5.64
C ASP A 28 10.94 -6.51 -6.04
N PHE A 29 10.64 -5.40 -5.35
CA PHE A 29 11.17 -4.10 -5.72
C PHE A 29 12.66 -3.91 -5.38
N SER A 30 13.43 -3.44 -6.37
CA SER A 30 14.70 -2.74 -6.14
C SER A 30 14.45 -1.31 -5.60
N ASN A 31 15.48 -0.63 -5.08
CA ASN A 31 15.30 0.75 -4.60
C ASN A 31 14.80 1.69 -5.71
N ASN A 32 15.40 1.61 -6.91
CA ASN A 32 15.01 2.47 -8.03
C ASN A 32 13.59 2.20 -8.53
N THR A 33 13.20 0.92 -8.60
CA THR A 33 11.83 0.55 -9.03
C THR A 33 10.80 0.92 -7.97
N PHE A 34 11.14 0.76 -6.69
CA PHE A 34 10.30 1.19 -5.57
C PHE A 34 10.09 2.71 -5.58
N GLU A 35 11.15 3.50 -5.69
CA GLU A 35 11.06 4.96 -5.74
C GLU A 35 10.15 5.43 -6.86
N ARG A 36 10.38 4.94 -8.07
CA ARG A 36 9.56 5.27 -9.24
C ARG A 36 8.11 4.85 -9.04
N PHE A 37 7.88 3.66 -8.49
CA PHE A 37 6.54 3.16 -8.23
C PHE A 37 5.76 4.06 -7.26
N ILE A 38 6.38 4.47 -6.14
CA ILE A 38 5.74 5.38 -5.18
C ILE A 38 5.45 6.75 -5.82
N TYR A 39 6.38 7.27 -6.63
CA TYR A 39 6.17 8.53 -7.33
C TYR A 39 5.03 8.44 -8.35
N ASP A 40 5.03 7.41 -9.20
CA ASP A 40 3.99 7.22 -10.22
C ASP A 40 2.60 7.00 -9.59
N SER A 41 2.53 6.32 -8.44
CA SER A 41 1.29 6.01 -7.72
C SER A 41 0.69 7.21 -6.96
N ILE A 42 1.49 7.87 -6.11
CA ILE A 42 0.98 8.90 -5.17
C ILE A 42 1.74 10.22 -5.22
N ASN A 43 2.60 10.41 -6.22
CA ASN A 43 3.40 11.62 -6.45
C ASN A 43 4.22 12.04 -5.22
N ILE A 44 4.96 11.07 -4.65
CA ILE A 44 5.87 11.28 -3.52
C ILE A 44 7.28 10.83 -3.91
N GLU A 45 8.24 11.76 -3.81
CA GLU A 45 9.68 11.47 -3.84
C GLU A 45 10.09 10.84 -2.50
N ILE A 46 10.05 9.51 -2.40
CA ILE A 46 10.12 8.85 -1.08
C ILE A 46 11.52 8.86 -0.44
N TYR A 47 12.58 9.08 -1.23
CA TYR A 47 13.96 9.20 -0.75
C TYR A 47 14.42 10.64 -0.55
N GLU A 48 14.01 11.56 -1.43
CA GLU A 48 14.45 12.97 -1.42
C GLU A 48 13.40 13.93 -0.82
N GLY A 49 12.16 13.46 -0.66
CA GLY A 49 11.03 14.27 -0.22
C GLY A 49 11.09 14.69 1.25
N LYS A 50 10.73 15.94 1.51
CA LYS A 50 10.64 16.48 2.87
C LYS A 50 9.62 15.71 3.71
N GLY A 51 10.04 15.31 4.90
CA GLY A 51 9.16 14.64 5.85
C GLY A 51 9.26 13.11 5.82
N TYR A 52 10.14 12.54 5.01
CA TYR A 52 10.51 11.13 5.04
C TYR A 52 11.97 10.96 5.45
N GLU A 53 12.27 9.89 6.20
CA GLU A 53 13.66 9.57 6.57
C GLU A 53 14.43 9.12 5.34
N GLU A 54 15.52 9.81 4.98
CA GLU A 54 16.33 9.56 3.77
C GLU A 54 16.81 8.10 3.69
N TYR A 55 17.50 7.59 4.72
CA TYR A 55 18.07 6.25 4.77
C TYR A 55 17.28 5.31 5.69
N CYS A 56 16.36 4.53 5.13
CA CYS A 56 15.73 3.41 5.81
C CYS A 56 15.27 2.34 4.81
N SER A 57 14.83 1.18 5.32
CA SER A 57 14.32 0.08 4.49
C SER A 57 13.04 0.48 3.74
N LYS A 58 12.75 -0.20 2.61
CA LYS A 58 11.50 0.04 1.84
C LYS A 58 10.26 -0.19 2.71
N ALA A 59 10.30 -1.21 3.57
CA ALA A 59 9.22 -1.46 4.52
C ALA A 59 9.02 -0.25 5.47
N ASN A 60 10.11 0.31 6.02
CA ASN A 60 10.00 1.51 6.86
C ASN A 60 9.47 2.72 6.08
N LYS A 61 9.78 2.84 4.79
CA LYS A 61 9.20 3.89 3.92
C LYS A 61 7.69 3.71 3.77
N ILE A 62 7.20 2.49 3.51
CA ILE A 62 5.76 2.18 3.50
C ILE A 62 5.12 2.54 4.85
N ARG A 63 5.69 2.12 5.99
CA ARG A 63 5.19 2.47 7.33
C ARG A 63 5.09 3.97 7.55
N GLN A 64 6.02 4.75 7.00
CA GLN A 64 5.95 6.21 7.06
C GLN A 64 4.79 6.77 6.24
N ILE A 65 4.55 6.25 5.03
CA ILE A 65 3.40 6.62 4.21
C ILE A 65 2.10 6.32 4.97
N LEU A 66 1.95 5.10 5.48
CA LEU A 66 0.77 4.67 6.26
C LEU A 66 0.50 5.55 7.49
N LYS A 67 1.52 6.21 8.04
CA LYS A 67 1.43 7.08 9.22
C LYS A 67 1.20 8.55 8.88
N LYS A 68 1.65 9.00 7.71
CA LYS A 68 1.77 10.44 7.39
C LYS A 68 0.77 10.90 6.33
N GLU A 69 0.36 10.01 5.43
CA GLU A 69 -0.51 10.35 4.31
C GLU A 69 -1.99 10.07 4.61
N PRO A 70 -2.92 10.77 3.95
CA PRO A 70 -4.36 10.56 4.09
C PRO A 70 -4.81 9.20 3.54
N ASP A 71 -6.01 8.78 3.96
CA ASP A 71 -6.66 7.55 3.47
C ASP A 71 -6.70 7.47 1.93
N SER A 72 -6.91 8.59 1.23
CA SER A 72 -6.98 8.62 -0.23
C SER A 72 -5.70 8.17 -0.91
N LYS A 73 -4.55 8.71 -0.48
CA LYS A 73 -3.24 8.30 -0.98
C LYS A 73 -2.87 6.89 -0.53
N VAL A 74 -3.17 6.53 0.72
CA VAL A 74 -2.87 5.18 1.22
C VAL A 74 -3.69 4.13 0.45
N ALA A 75 -4.97 4.40 0.20
CA ALA A 75 -5.84 3.53 -0.57
C ALA A 75 -5.36 3.38 -2.02
N GLN A 76 -4.97 4.49 -2.67
CA GLN A 76 -4.40 4.47 -4.02
C GLN A 76 -3.14 3.62 -4.08
N LEU A 77 -2.19 3.85 -3.16
CA LEU A 77 -0.94 3.09 -3.14
C LEU A 77 -1.17 1.59 -2.90
N LEU A 78 -2.07 1.23 -1.97
CA LEU A 78 -2.38 -0.16 -1.70
C LEU A 78 -3.08 -0.84 -2.89
N GLU A 79 -3.92 -0.12 -3.63
CA GLU A 79 -4.56 -0.63 -4.84
C GLU A 79 -3.53 -0.93 -5.94
N ASP A 80 -2.60 0.00 -6.18
CA ASP A 80 -1.53 -0.19 -7.17
C ASP A 80 -0.59 -1.35 -6.76
N LEU A 81 -0.27 -1.48 -5.46
CA LEU A 81 0.53 -2.59 -4.94
C LEU A 81 -0.17 -3.94 -5.06
N VAL A 82 -1.49 -3.99 -4.87
CA VAL A 82 -2.29 -5.19 -5.12
C VAL A 82 -2.21 -5.57 -6.58
N GLU A 83 -2.39 -4.62 -7.51
CA GLU A 83 -2.28 -4.90 -8.95
C GLU A 83 -0.89 -5.42 -9.33
N HIS A 84 0.18 -4.79 -8.82
CA HIS A 84 1.55 -5.23 -9.06
C HIS A 84 1.79 -6.65 -8.54
N LYS A 85 1.36 -6.96 -7.31
CA LYS A 85 1.51 -8.30 -6.73
C LYS A 85 0.70 -9.34 -7.50
N SER A 86 -0.56 -9.04 -7.86
CA SER A 86 -1.37 -9.95 -8.67
C SER A 86 -0.74 -10.23 -10.03
N TYR A 87 -0.18 -9.22 -10.71
CA TYR A 87 0.55 -9.44 -11.95
C TYR A 87 1.79 -10.33 -11.75
N ARG A 88 2.60 -10.03 -10.73
CA ARG A 88 3.78 -10.82 -10.36
C ARG A 88 3.42 -12.28 -10.11
N ASP A 89 2.40 -12.53 -9.29
CA ASP A 89 2.00 -13.87 -8.86
C ASP A 89 1.37 -14.66 -10.02
N ASN A 90 0.51 -14.04 -10.84
CA ASN A 90 -0.03 -14.66 -12.06
C ASN A 90 1.08 -15.07 -13.03
N LYS A 91 2.09 -14.21 -13.21
CA LYS A 91 3.25 -14.51 -14.04
C LYS A 91 4.06 -15.69 -13.50
N ARG A 92 4.21 -15.81 -12.17
CA ARG A 92 4.88 -16.97 -11.54
C ARG A 92 4.06 -18.25 -11.69
N ALA A 93 2.74 -18.18 -11.53
CA ALA A 93 1.86 -19.32 -11.75
C ALA A 93 1.97 -19.84 -13.20
N GLU A 94 1.91 -18.95 -14.18
CA GLU A 94 2.02 -19.31 -15.60
C GLU A 94 3.40 -19.87 -15.98
N LEU A 95 4.49 -19.26 -15.49
CA LEU A 95 5.85 -19.62 -15.90
C LEU A 95 6.48 -20.74 -15.08
N LEU A 96 6.12 -20.87 -13.80
CA LEU A 96 6.78 -21.75 -12.82
C LEU A 96 5.83 -22.78 -12.20
N GLY A 97 4.52 -22.66 -12.43
CA GLY A 97 3.51 -23.50 -11.75
C GLY A 97 3.37 -23.18 -10.25
N GLU A 98 3.87 -22.02 -9.82
CA GLU A 98 3.78 -21.57 -8.43
C GLU A 98 2.46 -20.83 -8.21
N GLU A 99 1.43 -21.59 -7.88
CA GLU A 99 0.11 -21.04 -7.56
C GLU A 99 0.12 -20.25 -6.25
N MET A 100 -0.66 -19.18 -6.22
CA MET A 100 -0.83 -18.37 -5.01
C MET A 100 -1.47 -19.21 -3.89
N SER A 101 -0.89 -19.12 -2.69
CA SER A 101 -1.39 -19.88 -1.54
C SER A 101 -2.79 -19.42 -1.10
N GLU A 102 -3.54 -20.30 -0.45
CA GLU A 102 -4.83 -19.94 0.16
C GLU A 102 -4.69 -18.87 1.26
N PHE A 103 -3.51 -18.74 1.86
CA PHE A 103 -3.23 -17.68 2.80
C PHE A 103 -3.06 -16.33 2.09
N ASP A 104 -2.28 -16.29 1.01
CA ASP A 104 -2.08 -15.07 0.22
C ASP A 104 -3.38 -14.56 -0.41
N LYS A 105 -4.24 -15.48 -0.89
CA LYS A 105 -5.60 -15.13 -1.37
C LYS A 105 -6.43 -14.45 -0.28
N LYS A 106 -6.34 -14.92 0.96
CA LYS A 106 -7.04 -14.30 2.10
C LYS A 106 -6.45 -12.93 2.43
N LEU A 107 -5.13 -12.79 2.42
CA LEU A 107 -4.47 -11.49 2.62
C LEU A 107 -4.95 -10.49 1.57
N GLU A 108 -4.94 -10.85 0.28
CA GLU A 108 -5.42 -9.98 -0.79
C GLU A 108 -6.87 -9.54 -0.58
N GLN A 109 -7.74 -10.45 -0.14
CA GLN A 109 -9.14 -10.13 0.18
C GLN A 109 -9.25 -9.15 1.35
N GLU A 110 -8.45 -9.30 2.41
CA GLU A 110 -8.46 -8.36 3.53
C GLU A 110 -7.95 -6.97 3.12
N ILE A 111 -6.88 -6.90 2.31
CA ILE A 111 -6.39 -5.62 1.76
C ILE A 111 -7.45 -4.93 0.90
N LYS A 112 -8.13 -5.68 0.02
CA LYS A 112 -9.24 -5.14 -0.78
C LYS A 112 -10.38 -4.57 0.07
N LYS A 113 -10.72 -5.21 1.20
CA LYS A 113 -11.71 -4.68 2.15
C LYS A 113 -11.24 -3.38 2.82
N ILE A 114 -9.97 -3.30 3.19
CA ILE A 114 -9.38 -2.10 3.79
C ILE A 114 -9.44 -0.92 2.81
N ILE A 115 -9.01 -1.14 1.55
CA ILE A 115 -9.07 -0.12 0.49
C ILE A 115 -10.51 0.36 0.28
N GLN A 116 -11.47 -0.56 0.18
CA GLN A 116 -12.89 -0.21 0.01
C GLN A 116 -13.43 0.61 1.18
N ARG A 117 -13.03 0.29 2.42
CA ARG A 117 -13.40 1.07 3.61
C ARG A 117 -12.87 2.50 3.53
N MET A 118 -11.59 2.66 3.16
CA MET A 118 -10.93 3.97 3.03
C MET A 118 -11.62 4.85 1.97
N LYS A 119 -11.88 4.30 0.78
CA LYS A 119 -12.55 5.02 -0.31
C LYS A 119 -13.97 5.48 0.08
N LYS A 120 -14.75 4.62 0.73
CA LYS A 120 -16.09 4.98 1.22
C LYS A 120 -16.06 6.09 2.26
N ALA A 121 -15.06 6.11 3.14
CA ALA A 121 -14.94 7.18 4.14
C ALA A 121 -14.72 8.54 3.47
N GLU A 122 -13.94 8.59 2.38
CA GLU A 122 -13.68 9.82 1.61
C GLU A 122 -14.91 10.34 0.86
N GLU A 123 -15.70 9.45 0.25
CA GLU A 123 -16.96 9.81 -0.44
C GLU A 123 -17.95 10.48 0.54
N ASN A 124 -18.15 9.89 1.71
CA ASN A 124 -19.04 10.43 2.75
C ASN A 124 -18.58 11.81 3.24
N ILE A 125 -17.27 12.05 3.34
CA ILE A 125 -16.72 13.35 3.73
C ILE A 125 -17.03 14.39 2.65
N THR A 126 -16.82 14.04 1.38
CA THR A 126 -17.02 14.93 0.24
C THR A 126 -18.49 15.33 0.08
N GLU A 127 -19.42 14.38 0.27
CA GLU A 127 -20.85 14.66 0.27
C GLU A 127 -21.21 15.68 1.36
N VAL A 128 -20.79 15.48 2.60
CA VAL A 128 -21.10 16.39 3.71
C VAL A 128 -20.61 17.83 3.44
N PHE A 129 -19.42 17.98 2.86
CA PHE A 129 -18.89 19.31 2.49
C PHE A 129 -19.51 19.91 1.23
N SER A 130 -20.11 19.11 0.35
CA SER A 130 -20.83 19.61 -0.83
C SER A 130 -22.23 20.15 -0.52
N PHE A 131 -22.78 19.79 0.65
CA PHE A 131 -24.10 20.23 1.13
C PHE A 131 -24.03 21.31 2.24
N SER A 132 -22.84 21.83 2.56
CA SER A 132 -22.63 22.92 3.54
C SER A 132 -22.09 24.18 2.88
#